data_AF-A0AAD5QLX4-F1
#
_entry.id   AF-A0AAD5QLX4-F1
#
_cell.length_a   1.000
_cell.length_b   1.000
_cell.length_c   1.000
_cell.angle_alpha   90.00
_cell.angle_beta   90.00
_cell.angle_gamma   90.00
#
_symmetry.space_group_name_H-M   'P 1'
#
loop_
_entity.id
_entity.type
_entity.pdbx_description
1 polymer ?
#
loop_
_entity_poly.entity_id
_entity_poly.type
_entity_poly.pdbx_seq_one_letter_code
_entity_poly.pdbx_strand_id
1 'polypeptide(L)'
;MQRIIVDDGLRYIREGVQRDELYDVLLIDVSYNAVRPLMAPVEEFLLDDEIQQIYKIIRKNGAVIVNVLTLQKDINEADRVLFVYSRHFPSCYLWSSLNLIRCYSARKRRKIRGWTTGTNFTIDTL
;
A
#
# COMPACT_ATOMS: atom_id res chain seq x y z
N MET A 1 -16.86 18.18 -2.10
CA MET A 1 -17.30 17.96 -3.49
C MET A 1 -16.81 16.59 -3.91
N GLN A 2 -17.69 15.75 -4.48
CA GLN A 2 -17.35 14.41 -4.94
C GLN A 2 -17.13 14.44 -6.45
N ARG A 3 -16.12 13.72 -6.96
CA ARG A 3 -15.83 13.58 -8.39
C ARG A 3 -15.71 12.11 -8.74
N ILE A 4 -16.33 11.70 -9.83
CA ILE A 4 -16.24 10.34 -10.38
C ILE A 4 -15.52 10.45 -11.73
N ILE A 5 -14.57 9.56 -11.95
CA ILE A 5 -13.77 9.48 -13.18
C ILE A 5 -13.88 8.03 -13.66
N VAL A 6 -14.26 7.83 -14.92
CA VAL A 6 -14.32 6.52 -15.55
C VAL A 6 -13.07 6.37 -16.40
N ASP A 7 -12.11 5.59 -15.89
CA ASP A 7 -10.83 5.36 -16.54
C ASP A 7 -10.18 4.04 -16.05
N ASP A 8 -9.18 3.56 -16.77
CA ASP A 8 -8.17 2.64 -16.27
C ASP A 8 -7.37 3.32 -15.14
N GLY A 9 -7.39 2.72 -13.96
CA GLY A 9 -6.77 3.30 -12.77
C GLY A 9 -5.26 3.49 -12.90
N LEU A 10 -4.55 2.56 -13.55
CA LEU A 10 -3.09 2.66 -13.71
C LEU A 10 -2.74 3.75 -14.72
N ARG A 11 -3.48 3.86 -15.83
CA ARG A 11 -3.34 4.98 -16.77
C ARG A 11 -3.60 6.32 -16.08
N TYR A 12 -4.68 6.42 -15.31
CA TYR A 12 -5.00 7.63 -14.57
C TYR A 12 -3.88 8.04 -13.60
N ILE A 13 -3.30 7.07 -12.89
CA ILE A 13 -2.15 7.29 -11.99
C ILE A 13 -0.93 7.80 -12.76
N ARG A 14 -0.56 7.14 -13.86
CA ARG A 14 0.59 7.52 -14.70
C ARG A 14 0.45 8.95 -15.23
N GLU A 15 -0.74 9.32 -15.70
CA GLU A 15 -0.99 10.68 -16.16
C GLU A 15 -1.03 11.68 -14.99
N GLY A 16 -1.50 11.26 -13.81
CA GLY A 16 -1.45 12.05 -12.58
C GLY A 16 -0.02 12.41 -12.17
N VAL A 17 0.93 11.48 -12.33
CA VAL A 17 2.37 11.76 -12.15
C VAL A 17 2.84 12.86 -13.09
N GLN A 18 2.43 12.84 -14.37
CA GLN A 18 2.81 13.87 -15.34
C GLN A 18 2.21 15.25 -15.03
N ARG A 19 1.11 15.28 -14.27
CA ARG A 19 0.42 16.51 -13.84
C ARG A 19 0.87 16.99 -12.45
N ASP A 20 1.86 16.35 -11.83
CA ASP A 20 2.29 16.59 -10.45
C ASP A 20 1.12 16.52 -9.43
N GLU A 21 0.16 15.64 -9.68
CA GLU A 21 -0.96 15.40 -8.76
C GLU A 21 -0.50 14.60 -7.55
N LEU A 22 -0.94 15.05 -6.36
CA LEU A 22 -0.63 14.37 -5.10
C LEU A 22 -1.87 14.14 -4.26
N TYR A 23 -1.96 12.93 -3.69
CA TYR A 23 -3.07 12.46 -2.87
C TYR A 23 -2.58 12.17 -1.45
N ASP A 24 -3.43 12.48 -0.46
CA ASP A 24 -3.16 12.13 0.94
C ASP A 24 -3.34 10.63 1.19
N VAL A 25 -4.33 10.03 0.53
CA VAL A 25 -4.63 8.60 0.62
C VAL A 25 -5.05 8.09 -0.75
N LEU A 26 -4.54 6.92 -1.12
CA LEU A 26 -5.03 6.11 -2.24
C LEU A 26 -5.61 4.79 -1.71
N LEU A 27 -6.85 4.50 -2.06
CA LEU A 27 -7.49 3.20 -1.80
C LEU A 27 -7.52 2.40 -3.10
N ILE A 28 -6.91 1.22 -3.09
CA ILE A 28 -6.91 0.27 -4.19
C ILE A 28 -7.85 -0.87 -3.82
N ASP A 29 -9.04 -0.86 -4.43
CA ASP A 29 -10.07 -1.88 -4.27
C ASP A 29 -10.53 -2.35 -5.65
N VAL A 30 -9.65 -3.11 -6.30
CA VAL A 30 -9.84 -3.64 -7.66
C VAL A 30 -9.57 -5.12 -7.65
N SER A 31 -10.46 -5.90 -8.24
CA SER A 31 -10.41 -7.36 -8.16
C SER A 31 -10.74 -8.03 -9.49
N TYR A 32 -10.28 -9.26 -9.65
CA TYR A 32 -10.74 -10.12 -10.72
C TYR A 32 -12.18 -10.55 -10.47
N ASN A 33 -12.97 -10.63 -11.55
CA ASN A 33 -14.30 -11.24 -11.51
C ASN A 33 -14.23 -12.78 -11.69
N ALA A 34 -13.28 -13.43 -11.02
CA ALA A 34 -13.05 -14.86 -11.11
C ALA A 34 -12.40 -15.40 -9.84
N VAL A 35 -12.75 -16.63 -9.46
CA VAL A 35 -12.15 -17.32 -8.31
C VAL A 35 -10.71 -17.71 -8.63
N ARG A 36 -9.76 -17.21 -7.84
CA ARG A 36 -8.31 -17.39 -8.01
C ARG A 36 -7.62 -17.39 -6.64
N PRO A 37 -6.39 -17.91 -6.52
CA PRO A 37 -5.60 -17.83 -5.28
C PRO A 37 -5.55 -16.41 -4.71
N LEU A 38 -5.22 -15.45 -5.58
CA LEU A 38 -5.32 -14.00 -5.34
C LEU A 38 -6.41 -13.42 -6.24
N MET A 39 -7.44 -12.83 -5.63
CA MET A 39 -8.55 -12.14 -6.30
C MET A 39 -8.40 -10.62 -6.28
N ALA A 40 -7.79 -10.05 -5.24
CA ALA A 40 -7.51 -8.63 -5.13
C ALA A 40 -6.16 -8.38 -4.41
N PRO A 41 -5.35 -7.40 -4.86
CA PRO A 41 -5.55 -6.60 -6.07
C PRO A 41 -5.32 -7.43 -7.35
N VAL A 42 -5.69 -6.90 -8.51
CA VAL A 42 -5.30 -7.51 -9.80
C VAL A 42 -3.78 -7.44 -10.00
N GLU A 43 -3.22 -8.34 -10.82
CA GLU A 43 -1.76 -8.56 -10.90
C GLU A 43 -1.02 -7.34 -11.44
N GLU A 44 -1.66 -6.54 -12.29
CA GLU A 44 -1.12 -5.31 -12.85
C GLU A 44 -0.78 -4.28 -11.76
N PHE A 45 -1.51 -4.26 -10.64
CA PHE A 45 -1.23 -3.42 -9.48
C PHE A 45 -0.10 -3.96 -8.58
N LEU A 46 0.48 -5.12 -8.92
CA LEU A 46 1.64 -5.70 -8.25
C LEU A 46 2.95 -5.50 -9.03
N LEU A 47 2.87 -4.93 -10.24
CA LEU A 47 4.05 -4.66 -11.06
C LEU A 47 4.92 -3.57 -10.43
N ASP A 48 6.22 -3.81 -10.41
CA ASP A 48 7.23 -2.95 -9.77
C ASP A 48 7.13 -1.48 -10.25
N ASP A 49 7.08 -1.29 -11.57
CA ASP A 49 6.97 0.03 -12.19
C ASP A 49 5.66 0.74 -11.83
N GLU A 50 4.57 -0.01 -11.67
CA GLU A 50 3.25 0.56 -11.32
C GLU A 50 3.19 0.98 -9.86
N ILE A 51 3.73 0.16 -8.95
CA ILE A 51 3.87 0.53 -7.53
C ILE A 51 4.76 1.77 -7.40
N GLN A 52 5.80 1.88 -8.24
CA GLN A 52 6.64 3.07 -8.30
C GLN A 52 5.88 4.32 -8.78
N GLN A 53 4.96 4.20 -9.74
CA GLN A 53 4.10 5.33 -10.13
C GLN A 53 3.11 5.69 -9.02
N ILE A 54 2.52 4.67 -8.37
CA ILE A 54 1.65 4.86 -7.20
C ILE A 54 2.39 5.65 -6.13
N TYR A 55 3.62 5.28 -5.78
CA TYR A 55 4.41 5.99 -4.77
C TYR A 55 4.57 7.48 -5.08
N LYS A 56 4.81 7.84 -6.35
CA LYS A 56 5.04 9.23 -6.79
C LYS A 56 3.83 10.15 -6.60
N ILE A 57 2.61 9.61 -6.67
CA ILE A 57 1.38 10.41 -6.49
C ILE A 57 0.94 10.51 -5.02
N ILE A 58 1.68 9.94 -4.07
CA ILE A 58 1.33 10.00 -2.64
C ILE A 58 2.13 11.12 -1.98
N ARG A 59 1.42 12.01 -1.28
CA ARG A 59 2.06 13.08 -0.49
C ARG A 59 3.04 12.52 0.54
N LYS A 60 3.98 13.36 0.96
CA LYS A 60 4.78 13.09 2.16
C LYS A 60 3.86 12.82 3.35
N ASN A 61 4.02 11.67 3.98
CA ASN A 61 3.16 11.12 5.06
C ASN A 61 1.77 10.62 4.62
N GLY A 62 1.48 10.59 3.32
CA GLY A 62 0.30 9.94 2.78
C GLY A 62 0.38 8.41 2.86
N ALA A 63 -0.72 7.76 2.52
CA ALA A 63 -0.84 6.31 2.60
C ALA A 63 -1.48 5.68 1.36
N VAL A 64 -1.08 4.45 1.06
CA VAL A 64 -1.80 3.55 0.16
C VAL A 64 -2.46 2.47 1.02
N ILE A 65 -3.73 2.19 0.75
CA ILE A 65 -4.49 1.12 1.37
C ILE A 65 -4.91 0.18 0.25
N VAL A 66 -4.50 -1.08 0.33
CA VAL A 66 -4.78 -2.09 -0.69
C VAL A 66 -5.69 -3.13 -0.08
N ASN A 67 -6.85 -3.37 -0.70
CA ASN A 67 -7.70 -4.49 -0.35
C ASN A 67 -7.08 -5.78 -0.86
N VAL A 68 -6.97 -6.79 0.02
CA VAL A 68 -6.43 -8.10 -0.30
C VAL A 68 -7.55 -9.12 -0.18
N LEU A 69 -7.82 -9.82 -1.27
CA LEU A 69 -8.81 -10.88 -1.29
C LEU A 69 -8.15 -12.14 -1.82
N THR A 70 -8.09 -13.17 -0.98
CA THR A 70 -7.46 -14.46 -1.29
C THR A 70 -8.41 -15.61 -0.93
N LEU A 71 -8.13 -16.80 -1.46
CA LEU A 71 -8.76 -18.01 -0.95
C LEU A 71 -8.19 -18.36 0.42
N GLN A 72 -9.00 -18.97 1.29
CA GLN A 72 -8.57 -19.36 2.63
C GLN A 72 -7.34 -20.29 2.64
N LYS A 73 -7.22 -21.15 1.62
CA LYS A 73 -6.08 -22.06 1.45
C LYS A 73 -4.81 -21.38 0.91
N ASP A 74 -4.95 -20.17 0.36
CA ASP A 74 -3.91 -19.41 -0.34
C ASP A 74 -3.56 -18.12 0.43
N ILE A 75 -3.61 -18.15 1.77
CA ILE A 75 -3.37 -16.98 2.63
C ILE A 75 -1.99 -16.34 2.42
N ASN A 76 -1.01 -17.12 1.97
CA ASN A 76 0.35 -16.67 1.68
C ASN A 76 0.39 -15.64 0.51
N GLU A 77 -0.65 -15.57 -0.33
CA GLU A 77 -0.74 -14.52 -1.35
C GLU A 77 -0.84 -13.12 -0.71
N ALA A 78 -1.41 -12.99 0.49
CA ALA A 78 -1.40 -11.72 1.22
C ALA A 78 0.03 -11.28 1.60
N ASP A 79 0.88 -12.23 1.97
CA ASP A 79 2.30 -11.97 2.26
C ASP A 79 3.06 -11.57 0.99
N ARG A 80 2.72 -12.17 -0.16
CA ARG A 80 3.27 -11.77 -1.47
C ARG A 80 2.91 -10.32 -1.79
N VAL A 81 1.65 -9.90 -1.60
CA VAL A 81 1.23 -8.51 -1.83
C VAL A 81 1.96 -7.57 -0.87
N LEU A 82 2.06 -7.94 0.42
CA LEU A 82 2.77 -7.14 1.41
C LEU A 82 4.24 -6.97 1.04
N PHE A 83 4.89 -8.07 0.64
CA PHE A 83 6.29 -8.09 0.21
C PHE A 83 6.52 -7.11 -0.95
N VAL A 84 5.75 -7.21 -2.05
CA VAL A 84 5.99 -6.35 -3.21
C VAL A 84 5.81 -4.88 -2.89
N TYR A 85 4.78 -4.50 -2.12
CA TYR A 85 4.57 -3.10 -1.73
C TYR A 85 5.66 -2.60 -0.76
N SER A 86 6.11 -3.43 0.17
CA SER A 86 7.17 -3.07 1.13
C SER A 86 8.52 -2.75 0.48
N ARG A 87 8.76 -3.20 -0.76
CA ARG A 87 9.98 -2.84 -1.50
C ARG A 87 9.97 -1.37 -1.96
N HIS A 88 8.81 -0.76 -2.10
CA HIS A 88 8.66 0.63 -2.55
C HIS A 88 8.31 1.59 -1.41
N PHE A 89 7.60 1.12 -0.38
CA PHE A 89 7.16 1.95 0.73
C PHE A 89 8.01 1.71 1.99
N PRO A 90 8.50 2.76 2.66
CA PRO A 90 9.32 2.62 3.87
C PRO A 90 8.65 1.88 5.05
N SER A 91 7.34 1.70 5.02
CA SER A 91 6.56 1.11 6.11
C SER A 91 5.23 0.58 5.56
N CYS A 92 5.02 -0.73 5.68
CA CYS A 92 3.78 -1.41 5.31
C CYS A 92 3.35 -2.38 6.41
N TYR A 93 2.05 -2.53 6.63
CA TYR A 93 1.50 -3.50 7.58
C TYR A 93 0.23 -4.15 7.03
N LEU A 94 0.12 -5.46 7.22
CA LEU A 94 -1.11 -6.21 6.96
C LEU A 94 -2.05 -6.10 8.17
N TRP A 95 -3.28 -5.68 7.94
CA TRP A 95 -4.36 -5.68 8.91
C TRP A 95 -5.25 -6.89 8.66
N SER A 96 -4.91 -8.01 9.28
CA SER A 96 -5.53 -9.32 9.05
C SER A 96 -7.05 -9.34 9.27
N SER A 97 -7.59 -8.61 10.25
CA SER A 97 -9.04 -8.59 10.50
C SER A 97 -9.86 -7.93 9.40
N LEU A 98 -9.24 -7.11 8.55
CA LEU A 98 -9.90 -6.41 7.44
C LEU A 98 -9.35 -6.83 6.07
N ASN A 99 -8.34 -7.71 6.04
CA ASN A 99 -7.56 -8.06 4.86
C ASN A 99 -7.06 -6.83 4.07
N LEU A 100 -6.57 -5.81 4.79
CA LEU A 100 -6.03 -4.59 4.17
C LEU A 100 -4.52 -4.52 4.36
N ILE A 101 -3.78 -4.15 3.32
CA ILE A 101 -2.39 -3.71 3.45
C ILE A 101 -2.37 -2.20 3.49
N ARG A 102 -1.70 -1.63 4.49
CA ARG A 102 -1.52 -0.18 4.62
C ARG A 102 -0.05 0.18 4.54
N CYS A 103 0.32 0.95 3.53
CA CYS A 103 1.67 1.43 3.29
C CYS A 103 1.75 2.95 3.42
N TYR A 104 2.86 3.47 3.95
CA TYR A 104 3.07 4.90 4.17
C TYR A 104 4.26 5.40 3.36
N SER A 105 4.10 6.56 2.72
CA SER A 105 5.17 7.21 1.94
C SER A 105 6.33 7.71 2.83
N ALA A 106 6.08 7.88 4.13
CA ALA A 106 7.09 8.23 5.13
C ALA A 106 7.22 7.15 6.21
N ARG A 107 8.44 6.96 6.71
CA ARG A 107 8.72 6.05 7.82
C ARG A 107 7.98 6.54 9.07
N LYS A 108 7.04 5.74 9.59
CA LYS A 108 6.42 6.03 10.89
C LYS A 108 7.49 5.87 11.99
N ARG A 109 7.97 6.97 12.56
CA ARG A 109 8.68 6.91 13.84
C ARG A 109 7.65 6.57 14.92
N ARG A 110 7.61 5.32 15.39
CA ARG A 110 6.92 5.00 16.65
C ARG A 110 7.67 5.73 17.76
N LYS A 111 7.11 6.83 18.27
CA LYS A 111 7.54 7.40 19.54
C LYS A 111 6.96 6.51 20.64
N ILE A 112 7.70 5.48 21.03
CA ILE A 112 7.37 4.74 22.25
C ILE A 112 7.54 5.76 23.39
N ARG A 113 6.45 6.21 24.01
CA ARG A 113 6.52 6.94 25.29
C ARG A 113 6.88 5.91 26.37
N GLY A 114 8.15 5.51 26.39
CA GLY A 114 8.78 4.78 27.48
C GLY A 114 9.57 5.76 28.33
N TRP A 115 9.55 5.55 29.64
CA TRP A 115 10.13 6.41 30.66
C TRP A 115 11.60 6.76 30.39
N THR A 116 11.99 7.97 30.79
CA THR A 116 13.37 8.43 30.86
C THR A 116 14.18 7.56 31.82
N THR A 117 15.03 6.70 31.30
CA THR A 117 16.38 6.45 31.85
C THR A 117 17.31 6.13 30.70
N GLY A 118 18.50 6.76 30.72
CA GLY A 118 19.40 6.84 29.59
C GLY A 118 19.96 5.50 29.13
N THR A 119 19.96 5.30 27.82
CA THR A 119 21.05 4.78 26.97
C THR A 119 20.47 4.60 25.57
N ASN A 120 21.04 5.30 24.59
CA ASN A 120 20.57 5.25 23.20
C ASN A 120 20.98 3.91 22.57
N PHE A 121 20.08 2.94 22.60
CA PHE A 121 20.04 1.85 21.62
C PHE A 121 18.69 1.87 20.92
N THR A 122 18.69 2.19 19.64
CA THR A 122 17.51 2.07 18.79
C THR A 122 17.56 0.67 18.18
N ILE A 123 16.70 -0.23 18.67
CA ILE A 123 16.46 -1.52 18.00
C ILE A 123 15.30 -1.30 17.04
N ASP A 124 15.61 -1.29 15.75
CA ASP A 124 14.61 -1.44 14.69
C ASP A 124 14.14 -2.90 14.73
N THR A 125 12.90 -3.15 15.16
CA THR A 125 12.29 -4.50 15.08
C THR A 125 11.29 -4.54 13.94
N LEU A 126 11.55 -5.53 13.07
CA LEU A 126 10.82 -6.07 11.91
C LEU A 126 9.35 -5.66 11.76
#